data_AF-A0A4S8JLD1-F1
#
_entry.id   AF-A0A4S8JLD1-F1
#
_cell.length_a   1.000
_cell.length_b   1.000
_cell.length_c   1.000
_cell.angle_alpha   90.00
_cell.angle_beta   90.00
_cell.angle_gamma   90.00
#
_symmetry.space_group_name_H-M   'P 1'
#
loop_
_entity.id
_entity.type
_entity.pdbx_description
1 polymer ?
#
loop_
_entity_poly.entity_id
_entity_poly.type
_entity_poly.pdbx_seq_one_letter_code
_entity_poly.pdbx_strand_id
1 'polypeptide(L)'
;MVMVTPRGAFLEVCLAWTELGAVVCATRGLTSDGFLAVVITLVRSAGFVHTDPRPKTGVLHDLCVSSRAVQSHGGLLCETRPDPIGVTEEVNGISIHVAEKGEGPVVLLVHGFPELWYSWRHQILGLAARGYRALAPDLRGYGDSSAPPSVASYSVFHIVGDLVALLDALAIPQVFLVGHDWGAIVAWYMCLFRPDRVKALVNLSVAMVPFIPRNPAGKLVEYFRSVYGDDYYVCRFQEPGAVEANFDRLGTESFLRMVFASRNPGPLLMPKEGFVPFERQIPLPDWLSEEDISYFTSKFDKSGFTGPVNYYRCLDLNWELGAPWCGVKIKVPVKFIVGDLDLTYHYPGIQDYLHGGGFKEDVPMLEEVVVMDGVAHFINQEKAHEITDHIYDFIRKF
;
A
#
# COMPACT_ATOMS: atom_id res chain seq x y z
N MET A 1 -5.13 26.69 44.45
CA MET A 1 -4.57 27.64 45.44
C MET A 1 -4.03 28.82 44.67
N VAL A 2 -4.62 30.01 44.80
CA VAL A 2 -4.22 31.21 44.06
C VAL A 2 -3.16 31.95 44.88
N MET A 3 -1.93 32.09 44.37
CA MET A 3 -0.93 32.99 44.93
C MET A 3 -0.95 34.31 44.16
N VAL A 4 -1.10 35.41 44.89
CA VAL A 4 -1.01 36.78 44.36
C VAL A 4 0.41 37.30 44.63
N THR A 5 1.11 37.77 43.60
CA THR A 5 2.34 38.56 43.75
C THR A 5 2.10 40.01 43.31
N PRO A 6 2.82 40.98 43.91
CA PRO A 6 2.50 42.38 43.76
C PRO A 6 3.11 42.92 42.46
N ARG A 7 2.41 42.72 41.34
CA ARG A 7 2.46 43.51 40.08
C ARG A 7 1.57 42.81 39.04
N GLY A 8 0.26 43.02 39.14
CA GLY A 8 -0.69 43.14 38.02
C GLY A 8 -0.73 42.10 36.89
N ALA A 9 -0.24 40.87 37.04
CA ALA A 9 -0.38 39.82 36.02
C ALA A 9 -1.19 38.64 36.59
N PHE A 10 -2.30 38.31 35.93
CA PHE A 10 -3.12 37.13 36.27
C PHE A 10 -2.40 35.87 35.79
N LEU A 11 -2.13 34.93 36.71
CA LEU A 11 -1.58 33.62 36.40
C LEU A 11 -2.71 32.58 36.55
N GLU A 12 -3.23 32.09 35.43
CA GLU A 12 -4.13 30.93 35.43
C GLU A 12 -3.28 29.65 35.30
N VAL A 13 -3.35 28.77 36.29
CA VAL A 13 -2.68 27.46 36.28
C VAL A 13 -3.76 26.39 36.19
N CYS A 14 -3.89 25.76 35.02
CA CYS A 14 -4.71 24.55 34.87
C CYS A 14 -3.84 23.32 35.11
N LEU A 15 -4.21 22.52 36.11
CA LEU A 15 -3.66 21.19 36.34
C LEU A 15 -4.65 20.17 35.77
N ALA A 16 -4.24 19.40 34.76
CA ALA A 16 -4.98 18.23 34.30
C ALA A 16 -4.25 16.96 34.77
N TRP A 17 -4.99 16.02 35.36
CA TRP A 17 -4.48 14.71 35.78
C TRP A 17 -4.74 13.69 34.68
N THR A 18 -3.73 12.87 34.35
CA THR A 18 -3.89 11.69 33.49
C THR A 18 -3.29 10.48 34.21
N GLU A 19 -3.81 9.28 33.95
CA GLU A 19 -3.43 8.03 34.64
C GLU A 19 -1.98 7.57 34.39
N LEU A 20 -1.17 8.33 33.64
CA LEU A 20 0.21 7.99 33.28
C LEU A 20 1.27 9.02 33.74
N GLY A 21 0.99 9.80 34.78
CA GLY A 21 2.03 10.44 35.60
C GLY A 21 2.86 11.55 34.94
N ALA A 22 2.34 12.26 33.95
CA ALA A 22 2.96 13.48 33.41
C ALA A 22 2.22 14.74 33.89
N VAL A 23 2.92 15.67 34.54
CA VAL A 23 2.38 16.99 34.89
C VAL A 23 2.77 17.97 33.80
N VAL A 24 1.78 18.43 33.02
CA VAL A 24 1.96 19.55 32.07
C VAL A 24 1.62 20.83 32.81
N CYS A 25 2.62 21.65 33.09
CA CYS A 25 2.40 23.01 33.60
C CYS A 25 2.48 23.97 32.40
N ALA A 26 1.34 24.55 32.01
CA ALA A 26 1.29 25.62 31.02
C ALA A 26 1.17 26.95 31.76
N THR A 27 2.16 27.83 31.62
CA THR A 27 2.07 29.21 32.10
C THR A 27 1.72 30.13 30.93
N ARG A 28 0.71 30.98 31.11
CA ARG A 28 0.41 32.09 30.20
C ARG A 28 1.03 33.37 30.76
N GLY A 29 1.90 34.00 29.99
CA GLY A 29 2.44 35.32 30.29
C GLY A 29 2.31 36.24 29.09
N LEU A 30 1.83 37.46 29.32
CA LEU A 30 1.86 38.56 28.36
C LEU A 30 3.18 39.32 28.53
N THR A 31 3.98 39.43 27.46
CA THR A 31 5.11 40.35 27.42
C THR A 31 4.66 41.72 26.88
N SER A 32 5.41 42.78 27.16
CA SER A 32 5.06 44.18 26.86
C SER A 32 4.83 44.49 25.38
N ASP A 33 5.18 43.57 24.48
CA ASP A 33 5.07 43.73 23.03
C ASP A 33 3.93 42.89 22.41
N GLY A 34 3.01 42.36 23.23
CA GLY A 34 1.75 41.77 22.76
C GLY A 34 1.82 40.36 22.19
N PHE A 35 2.91 39.62 22.40
CA PHE A 35 3.03 38.21 21.99
C PHE A 35 2.68 37.23 23.13
N LEU A 36 1.94 36.17 22.78
CA LEU A 36 1.59 35.09 23.69
C LEU A 36 2.71 34.04 23.71
N ALA A 37 3.46 33.94 24.80
CA ALA A 37 4.43 32.86 25.00
C ALA A 37 3.78 31.72 25.80
N VAL A 38 3.76 30.52 25.23
CA VAL A 38 3.38 29.29 25.94
C VAL A 38 4.65 28.48 26.19
N VAL A 39 5.04 28.37 27.45
CA VAL A 39 6.16 27.51 27.86
C VAL A 39 5.60 26.18 28.32
N ILE A 40 5.96 25.10 27.64
CA ILE A 40 5.59 23.73 28.02
C ILE A 40 6.84 23.07 28.62
N THR A 41 6.80 22.78 29.91
CA THR A 41 7.86 22.01 30.58
C THR A 41 7.40 20.56 30.75
N LEU A 42 8.09 19.64 30.09
CA LEU A 42 7.89 18.19 30.26
C LEU A 42 8.86 17.68 31.32
N VAL A 43 8.34 17.20 32.45
CA VAL A 43 9.13 16.50 33.47
C VAL A 43 8.88 15.00 33.33
N ARG A 44 9.88 14.23 32.90
CA ARG A 44 9.85 12.76 32.95
C ARG A 44 10.19 12.32 34.39
N SER A 45 9.31 11.58 35.05
CA SER A 45 9.68 10.95 36.33
C SER A 45 10.59 9.75 36.05
N ALA A 46 11.85 9.84 36.48
CA ALA A 46 12.69 8.65 36.64
C ALA A 46 12.20 7.88 37.88
N GLY A 47 11.76 6.64 37.69
CA GLY A 47 11.28 5.79 38.78
C GLY A 47 12.39 5.52 39.80
N PHE A 48 12.11 5.82 41.07
CA PHE A 48 12.89 5.33 42.21
C PHE A 48 11.95 4.72 43.24
N VAL A 49 12.17 3.44 43.52
CA VAL A 49 11.55 2.66 44.59
C VAL A 49 12.03 3.19 45.95
N HIS A 50 11.10 3.28 46.89
CA HIS A 50 11.22 3.94 48.17
C HIS A 50 12.03 3.11 49.19
N THR A 51 13.14 3.62 49.74
CA THR A 51 13.64 3.29 51.10
C THR A 51 14.56 4.40 51.66
N ASP A 52 14.33 4.77 52.94
CA ASP A 52 15.10 5.66 53.86
C ASP A 52 14.68 7.15 53.95
N PRO A 53 14.24 7.65 55.12
CA PRO A 53 13.86 9.04 55.33
C PRO A 53 14.97 9.86 56.04
N ARG A 54 15.87 10.53 55.32
CA ARG A 54 16.72 11.62 55.86
C ARG A 54 17.10 12.65 54.78
N PRO A 55 17.18 13.96 55.09
CA PRO A 55 17.46 15.00 54.11
C PRO A 55 18.96 15.07 53.81
N LYS A 56 19.34 15.08 52.53
CA LYS A 56 20.69 15.48 52.10
C LYS A 56 20.61 16.55 51.04
N THR A 57 21.15 17.71 51.38
CA THR A 57 21.49 18.82 50.49
C THR A 57 22.51 18.38 49.45
N GLY A 58 22.20 18.57 48.16
CA GLY A 58 23.10 18.31 47.04
C GLY A 58 22.80 19.26 45.89
N VAL A 59 23.82 20.00 45.48
CA VAL A 59 23.83 21.00 44.42
C VAL A 59 23.72 20.31 43.06
N LEU A 60 22.79 20.74 42.20
CA LEU A 60 22.71 20.31 40.80
C LEU A 60 23.34 21.39 39.91
N HIS A 61 24.46 21.04 39.29
CA HIS A 61 25.09 21.78 38.20
C HIS A 61 24.39 21.49 36.86
N ASP A 62 24.32 22.53 36.02
CA ASP A 62 24.14 22.55 34.56
C ASP A 62 23.10 21.61 33.93
N LEU A 63 21.89 22.14 33.77
CA LEU A 63 20.94 21.69 32.73
C LEU A 63 20.98 22.68 31.57
N CYS A 64 21.53 22.21 30.44
CA CYS A 64 21.54 22.92 29.17
C CYS A 64 20.10 23.08 28.65
N VAL A 65 19.60 24.32 28.59
CA VAL A 65 18.30 24.66 28.02
C VAL A 65 18.49 24.95 26.53
N SER A 66 17.97 24.08 25.67
CA SER A 66 17.79 24.35 24.24
C SER A 66 16.41 24.95 24.02
N SER A 67 16.35 26.24 23.69
CA SER A 67 15.10 26.92 23.31
C SER A 67 14.97 26.93 21.77
N ARG A 68 13.85 26.42 21.25
CA ARG A 68 13.39 26.71 19.89
C ARG A 68 12.09 27.51 19.99
N ALA A 69 12.12 28.74 19.50
CA ALA A 69 10.92 29.57 19.36
C ALA A 69 10.08 29.05 18.19
N VAL A 70 8.80 28.78 18.43
CA VAL A 70 7.81 28.48 17.39
C VAL A 70 6.93 29.72 17.23
N GLN A 71 7.00 30.40 16.09
CA GLN A 71 6.05 31.45 15.73
C GLN A 71 4.78 30.80 15.20
N SER A 72 3.63 31.12 15.79
CA SER A 72 2.31 30.70 15.28
C SER A 72 1.69 31.87 14.50
N HIS A 73 1.32 31.62 13.25
CA HIS A 73 0.37 32.46 12.51
C HIS A 73 -0.99 31.76 12.56
N GLY A 74 -2.03 32.51 12.92
CA GLY A 74 -3.39 32.03 13.02
C GLY A 74 -3.92 31.55 11.65
N GLY A 75 -4.10 30.24 11.55
CA GLY A 75 -4.87 29.56 10.52
C GLY A 75 -5.68 28.46 11.18
N LEU A 76 -6.88 28.22 10.66
CA LEU A 76 -7.80 27.15 11.06
C LEU A 76 -7.03 25.87 11.43
N LEU A 77 -7.33 25.28 12.58
CA LEU A 77 -6.81 23.96 12.98
C LEU A 77 -7.30 22.91 11.98
N CYS A 78 -6.54 22.72 10.90
CA CYS A 78 -6.54 21.48 10.15
C CYS A 78 -5.93 20.44 11.10
N GLU A 79 -6.72 19.46 11.54
CA GLU A 79 -6.18 18.30 12.23
C GLU A 79 -5.10 17.69 11.33
N THR A 80 -3.83 17.88 11.70
CA THR A 80 -2.71 17.18 11.08
C THR A 80 -2.87 15.71 11.43
N ARG A 81 -3.52 14.96 10.54
CA ARG A 81 -3.57 13.49 10.62
C ARG A 81 -2.11 13.02 10.59
N PRO A 82 -1.64 12.19 11.54
CA PRO A 82 -0.32 11.60 11.39
C PRO A 82 -0.32 10.78 10.11
N ASP A 83 0.53 11.17 9.16
CA ASP A 83 0.77 10.44 7.93
C ASP A 83 1.18 8.99 8.24
N PRO A 84 0.88 8.02 7.36
CA PRO A 84 1.37 6.65 7.54
C PRO A 84 2.88 6.66 7.81
N ILE A 85 3.32 5.89 8.80
CA ILE A 85 4.74 5.80 9.12
C ILE A 85 5.34 4.80 8.12
N GLY A 86 6.24 5.29 7.28
CA GLY A 86 7.07 4.44 6.42
C GLY A 86 8.21 3.83 7.24
N VAL A 87 8.22 2.50 7.36
CA VAL A 87 9.33 1.74 7.94
C VAL A 87 10.02 0.91 6.87
N THR A 88 11.27 0.57 7.09
CA THR A 88 12.04 -0.26 6.16
C THR A 88 12.48 -1.51 6.90
N GLU A 89 12.15 -2.68 6.34
CA GLU A 89 12.44 -3.99 6.92
C GLU A 89 13.38 -4.78 6.02
N GLU A 90 14.37 -5.44 6.61
CA GLU A 90 15.30 -6.32 5.90
C GLU A 90 14.74 -7.74 5.87
N VAL A 91 14.25 -8.17 4.70
CA VAL A 91 13.49 -9.41 4.53
C VAL A 91 13.98 -10.15 3.30
N ASN A 92 14.17 -11.47 3.40
CA ASN A 92 14.55 -12.33 2.27
C ASN A 92 15.77 -11.81 1.45
N GLY A 93 16.73 -11.17 2.12
CA GLY A 93 17.94 -10.62 1.51
C GLY A 93 17.75 -9.29 0.75
N ILE A 94 16.62 -8.61 0.95
CA ILE A 94 16.32 -7.30 0.39
C ILE A 94 15.71 -6.36 1.43
N SER A 95 15.80 -5.06 1.17
CA SER A 95 15.14 -4.02 1.94
C SER A 95 13.75 -3.74 1.36
N ILE A 96 12.69 -3.84 2.18
CA ILE A 96 11.30 -3.56 1.80
C ILE A 96 10.78 -2.35 2.59
N HIS A 97 10.30 -1.33 1.88
CA HIS A 97 9.56 -0.22 2.46
C HIS A 97 8.12 -0.65 2.75
N VAL A 98 7.62 -0.30 3.94
CA VAL A 98 6.27 -0.61 4.40
C VAL A 98 5.62 0.64 4.97
N ALA A 99 4.50 1.05 4.38
CA ALA A 99 3.63 2.04 4.98
C ALA A 99 2.64 1.37 5.93
N GLU A 100 2.57 1.89 7.16
CA GLU A 100 1.74 1.32 8.20
C GLU A 100 0.86 2.37 8.88
N LYS A 101 -0.37 1.96 9.24
CA LYS A 101 -1.22 2.72 10.16
C LYS A 101 -2.22 1.85 10.90
N GLY A 102 -2.54 2.25 12.13
CA GLY A 102 -3.58 1.64 12.96
C GLY A 102 -3.05 0.53 13.86
N GLU A 103 -3.94 -0.04 14.65
CA GLU A 103 -3.67 -1.11 15.60
C GLU A 103 -4.74 -2.19 15.46
N GLY A 104 -4.47 -3.41 15.95
CA GLY A 104 -5.43 -4.52 15.90
C GLY A 104 -5.07 -5.58 14.85
N PRO A 105 -6.05 -6.37 14.37
CA PRO A 105 -5.82 -7.40 13.36
C PRO A 105 -5.21 -6.81 12.09
N VAL A 106 -4.23 -7.51 11.52
CA VAL A 106 -3.45 -7.01 10.39
C VAL A 106 -4.18 -7.23 9.08
N VAL A 107 -4.25 -6.18 8.26
CA VAL A 107 -4.63 -6.25 6.85
C VAL A 107 -3.41 -5.92 6.00
N LEU A 108 -2.91 -6.90 5.24
CA LEU A 108 -1.81 -6.74 4.31
C LEU A 108 -2.37 -6.35 2.93
N LEU A 109 -1.99 -5.18 2.44
CA LEU A 109 -2.45 -4.56 1.19
C LEU A 109 -1.35 -4.66 0.14
N VAL A 110 -1.59 -5.41 -0.94
CA VAL A 110 -0.58 -5.78 -1.94
C VAL A 110 -0.95 -5.12 -3.28
N HIS A 111 -0.18 -4.12 -3.69
CA HIS A 111 -0.41 -3.35 -4.93
C HIS A 111 0.02 -4.12 -6.19
N GLY A 112 -0.37 -3.63 -7.37
CA GLY A 112 0.03 -4.16 -8.67
C GLY A 112 0.89 -3.22 -9.50
N PHE A 113 0.71 -3.25 -10.82
CA PHE A 113 1.46 -2.47 -11.80
C PHE A 113 0.59 -1.38 -12.43
N PRO A 114 1.14 -0.18 -12.70
CA PRO A 114 2.36 0.43 -12.17
C PRO A 114 2.04 1.20 -10.88
N GLU A 115 1.75 0.47 -9.80
CA GLU A 115 1.29 1.05 -8.54
C GLU A 115 2.41 1.09 -7.48
N LEU A 116 2.06 1.57 -6.29
CA LEU A 116 2.90 1.62 -5.09
C LEU A 116 2.03 1.32 -3.86
N TRP A 117 2.63 1.26 -2.67
CA TRP A 117 1.87 1.29 -1.40
C TRP A 117 0.82 2.40 -1.37
N TYR A 118 1.13 3.53 -2.01
CA TYR A 118 0.30 4.74 -2.06
C TYR A 118 -1.05 4.56 -2.76
N SER A 119 -1.18 3.55 -3.63
CA SER A 119 -2.49 3.18 -4.21
C SER A 119 -3.49 2.72 -3.15
N TRP A 120 -3.02 2.35 -1.96
CA TRP A 120 -3.86 1.94 -0.84
C TRP A 120 -4.10 3.06 0.19
N ARG A 121 -3.71 4.31 -0.09
CA ARG A 121 -3.80 5.44 0.86
C ARG A 121 -5.18 5.59 1.51
N HIS A 122 -6.24 5.37 0.74
CA HIS A 122 -7.60 5.44 1.27
C HIS A 122 -7.95 4.26 2.18
N GLN A 123 -7.60 3.04 1.78
CA GLN A 123 -7.86 1.82 2.55
C GLN A 123 -7.01 1.77 3.82
N ILE A 124 -5.77 2.23 3.80
CA ILE A 124 -4.92 2.36 5.00
C ILE A 124 -5.62 3.22 6.05
N LEU A 125 -6.07 4.42 5.67
CA LEU A 125 -6.79 5.33 6.57
C LEU A 125 -8.13 4.74 7.01
N GLY A 126 -8.88 4.17 6.07
CA GLY A 126 -10.22 3.65 6.31
C GLY A 126 -10.25 2.42 7.22
N LEU A 127 -9.29 1.51 7.08
CA LEU A 127 -9.16 0.32 7.92
C LEU A 127 -8.60 0.67 9.30
N ALA A 128 -7.60 1.57 9.36
CA ALA A 128 -7.07 2.08 10.63
C ALA A 128 -8.16 2.74 11.49
N ALA A 129 -9.03 3.55 10.88
CA ALA A 129 -10.17 4.16 11.56
C ALA A 129 -11.21 3.14 12.07
N ARG A 130 -11.18 1.90 11.55
CA ARG A 130 -12.09 0.80 11.91
C ARG A 130 -11.42 -0.24 12.82
N GLY A 131 -10.27 0.08 13.41
CA GLY A 131 -9.59 -0.77 14.42
C GLY A 131 -8.76 -1.92 13.84
N TYR A 132 -8.27 -1.76 12.61
CA TYR A 132 -7.34 -2.69 11.98
C TYR A 132 -5.96 -2.05 11.80
N ARG A 133 -4.92 -2.87 11.82
CA ARG A 133 -3.55 -2.47 11.48
C ARG A 133 -3.34 -2.70 9.98
N ALA A 134 -3.31 -1.64 9.18
CA ALA A 134 -3.08 -1.72 7.75
C ALA A 134 -1.58 -1.67 7.44
N LEU A 135 -1.08 -2.65 6.68
CA LEU A 135 0.29 -2.74 6.18
C LEU A 135 0.27 -2.73 4.65
N ALA A 136 0.98 -1.79 4.03
CA ALA A 136 1.12 -1.70 2.58
C ALA A 136 2.60 -1.61 2.21
N PRO A 137 3.26 -2.73 1.84
CA PRO A 137 4.62 -2.70 1.35
C PRO A 137 4.69 -2.16 -0.09
N ASP A 138 5.78 -1.47 -0.41
CA ASP A 138 6.25 -1.41 -1.80
C ASP A 138 6.86 -2.77 -2.13
N LEU A 139 6.36 -3.43 -3.17
CA LEU A 139 6.87 -4.74 -3.55
C LEU A 139 8.31 -4.66 -4.10
N ARG A 140 8.98 -5.80 -4.18
CA ARG A 140 10.30 -5.94 -4.80
C ARG A 140 10.34 -5.21 -6.14
N GLY A 141 11.28 -4.30 -6.32
CA GLY A 141 11.44 -3.50 -7.54
C GLY A 141 10.60 -2.23 -7.62
N TYR A 142 9.75 -1.94 -6.65
CA TYR A 142 8.88 -0.76 -6.64
C TYR A 142 9.30 0.26 -5.59
N GLY A 143 9.00 1.53 -5.86
CA GLY A 143 9.05 2.61 -4.87
C GLY A 143 10.39 2.73 -4.17
N ASP A 144 10.35 2.68 -2.83
CA ASP A 144 11.54 2.74 -1.99
C ASP A 144 12.07 1.35 -1.58
N SER A 145 11.52 0.28 -2.13
CA SER A 145 12.01 -1.09 -1.93
C SER A 145 13.16 -1.44 -2.87
N SER A 146 13.96 -2.43 -2.48
CA SER A 146 15.09 -2.89 -3.28
C SER A 146 14.65 -3.44 -4.63
N ALA A 147 15.44 -3.16 -5.67
CA ALA A 147 15.23 -3.64 -7.04
C ALA A 147 16.40 -4.52 -7.49
N PRO A 148 16.40 -5.84 -7.18
CA PRO A 148 17.42 -6.76 -7.67
C PRO A 148 17.55 -6.69 -9.21
N PRO A 149 18.76 -6.75 -9.78
CA PRO A 149 18.94 -6.51 -11.22
C PRO A 149 18.53 -7.69 -12.10
N SER A 150 18.48 -8.91 -11.57
CA SER A 150 18.17 -10.11 -12.34
C SER A 150 16.67 -10.29 -12.53
N VAL A 151 16.23 -10.49 -13.78
CA VAL A 151 14.82 -10.79 -14.11
C VAL A 151 14.31 -12.00 -13.31
N ALA A 152 15.11 -13.06 -13.20
CA ALA A 152 14.72 -14.29 -12.50
C ALA A 152 14.43 -14.07 -10.99
N SER A 153 14.87 -12.95 -10.43
CA SER A 153 14.60 -12.55 -9.05
C SER A 153 13.19 -11.96 -8.83
N TYR A 154 12.34 -11.92 -9.86
CA TYR A 154 10.97 -11.38 -9.81
C TYR A 154 9.89 -12.45 -10.02
N SER A 155 10.26 -13.74 -9.93
CA SER A 155 9.27 -14.81 -9.92
C SER A 155 8.36 -14.68 -8.69
N VAL A 156 7.12 -15.16 -8.76
CA VAL A 156 6.17 -15.06 -7.64
C VAL A 156 6.64 -15.74 -6.36
N PHE A 157 7.52 -16.75 -6.46
CA PHE A 157 8.16 -17.40 -5.31
C PHE A 157 9.04 -16.45 -4.49
N HIS A 158 9.78 -15.56 -5.17
CA HIS A 158 10.59 -14.54 -4.50
C HIS A 158 9.68 -13.57 -3.75
N ILE A 159 8.59 -13.14 -4.41
CA ILE A 159 7.71 -12.09 -3.88
C ILE A 159 6.86 -12.59 -2.73
N VAL A 160 6.29 -13.79 -2.85
CA VAL A 160 5.62 -14.45 -1.72
C VAL A 160 6.64 -14.71 -0.60
N GLY A 161 7.88 -15.06 -0.93
CA GLY A 161 8.97 -15.19 0.04
C GLY A 161 9.24 -13.89 0.80
N ASP A 162 9.29 -12.76 0.09
CA ASP A 162 9.47 -11.43 0.69
C ASP A 162 8.32 -11.10 1.66
N LEU A 163 7.06 -11.34 1.26
CA LEU A 163 5.89 -11.08 2.11
C LEU A 163 5.84 -12.01 3.34
N VAL A 164 6.15 -13.30 3.19
CA VAL A 164 6.19 -14.24 4.32
C VAL A 164 7.30 -13.85 5.30
N ALA A 165 8.49 -13.50 4.79
CA ALA A 165 9.61 -13.05 5.62
C ALA A 165 9.28 -11.72 6.33
N LEU A 166 8.56 -10.82 5.68
CA LEU A 166 8.06 -9.58 6.30
C LEU A 166 7.11 -9.88 7.46
N LEU A 167 6.16 -10.78 7.27
CA LEU A 167 5.25 -11.18 8.35
C LEU A 167 6.00 -11.84 9.51
N ASP A 168 7.03 -12.65 9.23
CA ASP A 168 7.86 -13.24 10.27
C ASP A 168 8.69 -12.19 11.03
N ALA A 169 9.30 -11.23 10.34
CA ALA A 169 10.07 -10.14 10.94
C ALA A 169 9.21 -9.27 11.88
N LEU A 170 7.95 -9.02 11.49
CA LEU A 170 7.00 -8.26 12.28
C LEU A 170 6.26 -9.11 13.34
N ALA A 171 6.61 -10.40 13.48
CA ALA A 171 5.97 -11.36 14.37
C ALA A 171 4.44 -11.49 14.16
N ILE A 172 3.99 -11.43 12.91
CA ILE A 172 2.58 -11.51 12.49
C ILE A 172 2.29 -12.93 11.99
N PRO A 173 1.55 -13.76 12.75
CA PRO A 173 1.30 -15.15 12.38
C PRO A 173 0.29 -15.29 11.23
N GLN A 174 -0.72 -14.42 11.17
CA GLN A 174 -1.77 -14.45 10.16
C GLN A 174 -2.24 -13.03 9.81
N VAL A 175 -2.66 -12.85 8.56
CA VAL A 175 -3.21 -11.58 8.06
C VAL A 175 -4.53 -11.78 7.34
N PHE A 176 -5.34 -10.73 7.30
CA PHE A 176 -6.27 -10.53 6.19
C PHE A 176 -5.48 -10.01 4.99
N LEU A 177 -5.69 -10.60 3.83
CA LEU A 177 -4.93 -10.27 2.62
C LEU A 177 -5.81 -9.52 1.64
N VAL A 178 -5.30 -8.44 1.06
CA VAL A 178 -5.94 -7.72 -0.04
C VAL A 178 -4.95 -7.54 -1.16
N GLY A 179 -5.32 -7.92 -2.39
CA GLY A 179 -4.46 -7.81 -3.57
C GLY A 179 -5.16 -7.11 -4.72
N HIS A 180 -4.41 -6.35 -5.53
CA HIS A 180 -4.87 -5.74 -6.77
C HIS A 180 -3.86 -5.96 -7.91
N ASP A 181 -4.32 -6.23 -9.13
CA ASP A 181 -3.50 -6.51 -10.33
C ASP A 181 -2.39 -7.57 -10.05
N TRP A 182 -1.09 -7.25 -10.17
CA TRP A 182 0.00 -8.16 -9.82
C TRP A 182 -0.01 -8.55 -8.35
N GLY A 183 -0.43 -7.65 -7.47
CA GLY A 183 -0.64 -7.96 -6.07
C GLY A 183 -1.74 -8.99 -5.85
N ALA A 184 -2.76 -9.01 -6.72
CA ALA A 184 -3.79 -10.04 -6.71
C ALA A 184 -3.24 -11.41 -7.16
N ILE A 185 -2.37 -11.43 -8.16
CA ILE A 185 -1.62 -12.65 -8.57
C ILE A 185 -0.78 -13.17 -7.41
N VAL A 186 0.02 -12.29 -6.77
CA VAL A 186 0.84 -12.63 -5.61
C VAL A 186 -0.02 -13.16 -4.48
N ALA A 187 -1.18 -12.54 -4.22
CA ALA A 187 -2.11 -12.98 -3.18
C ALA A 187 -2.67 -14.38 -3.42
N TRP A 188 -3.00 -14.73 -4.68
CA TRP A 188 -3.40 -16.10 -5.02
C TRP A 188 -2.31 -17.12 -4.73
N TYR A 189 -1.07 -16.82 -5.14
CA TYR A 189 0.06 -17.71 -4.87
C TYR A 189 0.38 -17.81 -3.39
N MET A 190 0.25 -16.73 -2.62
CA MET A 190 0.40 -16.76 -1.17
C MET A 190 -0.66 -17.69 -0.52
N CYS A 191 -1.90 -17.63 -0.99
CA CYS A 191 -2.96 -18.53 -0.51
C CYS A 191 -2.75 -20.00 -0.90
N LEU A 192 -2.07 -20.27 -2.03
CA LEU A 192 -1.67 -21.63 -2.41
C LEU A 192 -0.48 -22.16 -1.61
N PHE A 193 0.54 -21.32 -1.42
CA PHE A 193 1.80 -21.73 -0.81
C PHE A 193 1.71 -21.77 0.72
N ARG A 194 1.01 -20.78 1.30
CA ARG A 194 0.92 -20.54 2.74
C ARG A 194 -0.50 -20.16 3.16
N PRO A 195 -1.50 -21.04 2.93
CA PRO A 195 -2.86 -20.79 3.41
C PRO A 195 -2.92 -20.64 4.93
N ASP A 196 -1.95 -21.20 5.66
CA ASP A 196 -1.80 -21.05 7.11
C ASP A 196 -1.56 -19.59 7.55
N ARG A 197 -1.07 -18.73 6.65
CA ARG A 197 -0.75 -17.32 6.93
C ARG A 197 -1.88 -16.36 6.55
N VAL A 198 -2.94 -16.83 5.88
CA VAL A 198 -4.01 -15.98 5.35
C VAL A 198 -5.34 -16.37 5.98
N LYS A 199 -5.94 -15.44 6.74
CA LYS A 199 -7.23 -15.66 7.42
C LYS A 199 -8.40 -15.55 6.45
N ALA A 200 -8.38 -14.55 5.57
CA ALA A 200 -9.29 -14.38 4.45
C ALA A 200 -8.67 -13.45 3.39
N LEU A 201 -9.10 -13.57 2.14
CA LEU A 201 -8.61 -12.81 0.99
C LEU A 201 -9.72 -11.94 0.39
N VAL A 202 -9.43 -10.65 0.15
CA VAL A 202 -10.21 -9.80 -0.75
C VAL A 202 -9.36 -9.52 -1.98
N ASN A 203 -9.72 -10.09 -3.12
CA ASN A 203 -8.92 -9.94 -4.33
C ASN A 203 -9.62 -9.05 -5.37
N LEU A 204 -8.85 -8.13 -5.94
CA LEU A 204 -9.35 -7.11 -6.86
C LEU A 204 -8.81 -7.35 -8.27
N SER A 205 -9.66 -7.16 -9.28
CA SER A 205 -9.32 -7.19 -10.72
C SER A 205 -8.97 -8.59 -11.28
N VAL A 206 -7.90 -9.23 -10.81
CA VAL A 206 -7.33 -10.41 -11.49
C VAL A 206 -7.84 -11.73 -10.91
N ALA A 207 -8.71 -12.41 -11.65
CA ALA A 207 -9.20 -13.75 -11.30
C ALA A 207 -8.38 -14.91 -11.89
N MET A 208 -7.71 -14.66 -13.02
CA MET A 208 -7.30 -15.71 -13.94
C MET A 208 -6.08 -16.52 -13.47
N VAL A 209 -5.08 -15.88 -12.88
CA VAL A 209 -3.82 -16.52 -12.49
C VAL A 209 -3.90 -16.91 -11.02
N PRO A 210 -3.61 -18.17 -10.62
CA PRO A 210 -2.93 -19.23 -11.38
C PRO A 210 -3.84 -20.29 -12.00
N PHE A 211 -5.15 -20.04 -12.10
CA PHE A 211 -6.14 -21.05 -12.52
C PHE A 211 -6.23 -21.29 -14.03
N ILE A 212 -5.43 -20.59 -14.84
CA ILE A 212 -5.34 -20.84 -16.28
C ILE A 212 -5.03 -22.31 -16.53
N PRO A 213 -5.89 -23.05 -17.25
CA PRO A 213 -5.61 -24.42 -17.63
C PRO A 213 -4.26 -24.52 -18.32
N ARG A 214 -3.41 -25.44 -17.83
CA ARG A 214 -2.07 -25.61 -18.42
C ARG A 214 -2.20 -26.15 -19.84
N ASN A 215 -1.72 -25.40 -20.81
CA ASN A 215 -1.63 -25.85 -22.18
C ASN A 215 -0.25 -26.51 -22.41
N PRO A 216 -0.19 -27.82 -22.75
CA PRO A 216 1.09 -28.46 -23.06
C PRO A 216 1.75 -27.91 -24.34
N ALA A 217 0.98 -27.25 -25.21
CA ALA A 217 1.47 -26.69 -26.47
C ALA A 217 2.01 -25.25 -26.37
N GLY A 218 1.88 -24.57 -25.22
CA GLY A 218 2.35 -23.20 -25.07
C GLY A 218 2.21 -22.66 -23.66
N LYS A 219 3.14 -21.79 -23.26
CA LYS A 219 3.13 -21.10 -21.97
C LYS A 219 2.22 -19.88 -21.99
N LEU A 220 2.19 -19.13 -20.89
CA LEU A 220 1.25 -18.02 -20.71
C LEU A 220 1.53 -16.84 -21.66
N VAL A 221 2.81 -16.49 -21.89
CA VAL A 221 3.15 -15.43 -22.84
C VAL A 221 2.75 -15.82 -24.27
N GLU A 222 2.93 -17.08 -24.64
CA GLU A 222 2.54 -17.59 -25.96
C GLU A 222 1.01 -17.65 -26.12
N TYR A 223 0.28 -17.98 -25.05
CA TYR A 223 -1.18 -17.85 -25.04
C TYR A 223 -1.61 -16.42 -25.36
N PHE A 224 -1.08 -15.42 -24.64
CA PHE A 224 -1.42 -14.02 -24.90
C PHE A 224 -1.05 -13.58 -26.32
N ARG A 225 0.12 -14.01 -26.82
CA ARG A 225 0.56 -13.75 -28.19
C ARG A 225 -0.40 -14.35 -29.22
N SER A 226 -0.89 -15.57 -28.99
CA SER A 226 -1.83 -16.24 -29.90
C SER A 226 -3.20 -15.55 -29.97
N VAL A 227 -3.62 -14.90 -28.87
CA VAL A 227 -4.94 -14.26 -28.75
C VAL A 227 -4.92 -12.82 -29.24
N TYR A 228 -3.89 -12.05 -28.88
CA TYR A 228 -3.85 -10.60 -29.08
C TYR A 228 -2.73 -10.12 -30.01
N GLY A 229 -1.84 -11.01 -30.43
CA GLY A 229 -0.68 -10.69 -31.25
C GLY A 229 0.49 -10.09 -30.48
N ASP A 230 1.56 -9.78 -31.21
CA ASP A 230 2.84 -9.31 -30.66
C ASP A 230 2.77 -7.92 -30.03
N ASP A 231 1.77 -7.11 -30.40
CA ASP A 231 1.55 -5.76 -29.88
C ASP A 231 0.91 -5.76 -28.48
N TYR A 232 0.41 -6.90 -28.00
CA TYR A 232 -0.15 -6.95 -26.65
C TYR A 232 0.89 -6.61 -25.59
N TYR A 233 0.53 -5.78 -24.61
CA TYR A 233 1.48 -5.21 -23.65
C TYR A 233 2.33 -6.27 -22.93
N VAL A 234 1.73 -7.40 -22.52
CA VAL A 234 2.48 -8.50 -21.87
C VAL A 234 3.55 -9.06 -22.80
N CYS A 235 3.27 -9.19 -24.09
CA CYS A 235 4.23 -9.66 -25.09
C CYS A 235 5.31 -8.61 -25.36
N ARG A 236 4.96 -7.33 -25.39
CA ARG A 236 5.90 -6.20 -25.56
C ARG A 236 6.82 -6.02 -24.37
N PHE A 237 6.41 -6.40 -23.17
CA PHE A 237 7.21 -6.31 -21.95
C PHE A 237 8.34 -7.35 -21.88
N GLN A 238 8.29 -8.40 -22.70
CA GLN A 238 9.22 -9.53 -22.60
C GLN A 238 10.67 -9.18 -22.96
N GLU A 239 10.89 -8.28 -23.91
CA GLU A 239 12.24 -7.91 -24.35
C GLU A 239 12.87 -6.93 -23.34
N PRO A 240 13.98 -7.29 -22.65
CA PRO A 240 14.62 -6.42 -21.67
C PRO A 240 15.10 -5.10 -22.27
N GLY A 241 14.70 -3.98 -21.66
CA GLY A 241 15.08 -2.62 -22.08
C GLY A 241 14.22 -2.02 -23.19
N ALA A 242 13.45 -2.82 -23.93
CA ALA A 242 12.66 -2.33 -25.05
C ALA A 242 11.48 -1.46 -24.60
N VAL A 243 10.73 -1.91 -23.60
CA VAL A 243 9.58 -1.15 -23.10
C VAL A 243 10.03 0.02 -22.22
N GLU A 244 11.12 -0.14 -21.46
CA GLU A 244 11.70 0.92 -20.65
C GLU A 244 12.11 2.11 -21.53
N ALA A 245 12.80 1.87 -22.65
CA ALA A 245 13.15 2.93 -23.61
C ALA A 245 11.91 3.64 -24.18
N ASN A 246 10.80 2.92 -24.37
CA ASN A 246 9.54 3.51 -24.82
C ASN A 246 8.90 4.40 -23.75
N PHE A 247 8.93 3.98 -22.48
CA PHE A 247 8.45 4.77 -21.36
C PHE A 247 9.30 6.03 -21.14
N ASP A 248 10.62 5.92 -21.24
CA ASP A 248 11.54 7.05 -21.12
C ASP A 248 11.26 8.12 -22.18
N ARG A 249 10.97 7.70 -23.42
CA ARG A 249 10.63 8.63 -24.52
C ARG A 249 9.26 9.27 -24.34
N LEU A 250 8.27 8.54 -23.78
CA LEU A 250 6.93 9.08 -23.50
C LEU A 250 6.96 10.05 -22.30
N GLY A 251 7.83 9.79 -21.33
CA GLY A 251 7.88 10.44 -20.03
C GLY A 251 7.02 9.71 -18.99
N THR A 252 7.56 9.52 -17.79
CA THR A 252 6.94 8.80 -16.66
C THR A 252 5.53 9.30 -16.35
N GLU A 253 5.36 10.61 -16.19
CA GLU A 253 4.06 11.20 -15.87
C GLU A 253 3.02 10.93 -16.97
N SER A 254 3.39 11.12 -18.24
CA SER A 254 2.53 10.86 -19.39
C SER A 254 2.10 9.40 -19.46
N PHE A 255 3.03 8.47 -19.19
CA PHE A 255 2.73 7.05 -19.11
C PHE A 255 1.73 6.75 -17.98
N LEU A 256 1.99 7.25 -16.77
CA LEU A 256 1.12 7.03 -15.62
C LEU A 256 -0.27 7.65 -15.82
N ARG A 257 -0.37 8.84 -16.41
CA ARG A 257 -1.66 9.45 -16.79
C ARG A 257 -2.42 8.58 -17.77
N MET A 258 -1.74 8.09 -18.81
CA MET A 258 -2.34 7.19 -19.80
C MET A 258 -2.88 5.92 -19.16
N VAL A 259 -2.12 5.32 -18.24
CA VAL A 259 -2.51 4.08 -17.57
C VAL A 259 -3.67 4.32 -16.60
N PHE A 260 -3.54 5.26 -15.67
CA PHE A 260 -4.57 5.52 -14.65
C PHE A 260 -5.87 6.10 -15.22
N ALA A 261 -5.81 6.88 -16.30
CA ALA A 261 -7.01 7.40 -16.96
C ALA A 261 -7.66 6.39 -17.92
N SER A 262 -7.05 5.22 -18.14
CA SER A 262 -7.59 4.22 -19.06
C SER A 262 -8.91 3.63 -18.52
N ARG A 263 -9.93 3.69 -19.37
CA ARG A 263 -11.24 3.07 -19.15
C ARG A 263 -11.65 2.15 -20.30
N ASN A 264 -10.71 1.84 -21.18
CA ASN A 264 -10.95 0.97 -22.32
C ASN A 264 -10.93 -0.50 -21.84
N PRO A 265 -12.04 -1.24 -21.96
CA PRO A 265 -12.08 -2.65 -21.57
C PRO A 265 -11.33 -3.56 -22.56
N GLY A 266 -10.94 -3.04 -23.73
CA GLY A 266 -10.18 -3.79 -24.72
C GLY A 266 -8.73 -4.07 -24.30
N PRO A 267 -8.04 -4.99 -25.01
CA PRO A 267 -6.65 -5.30 -24.73
C PRO A 267 -5.76 -4.06 -24.91
N LEU A 268 -4.81 -3.86 -23.99
CA LEU A 268 -3.78 -2.83 -24.14
C LEU A 268 -2.79 -3.27 -25.22
N LEU A 269 -2.92 -2.65 -26.40
CA LEU A 269 -1.99 -2.82 -27.52
C LEU A 269 -0.97 -1.69 -27.52
N MET A 270 0.30 -2.07 -27.55
CA MET A 270 1.46 -1.19 -27.56
C MET A 270 2.16 -1.28 -28.91
N PRO A 271 2.09 -0.22 -29.74
CA PRO A 271 2.79 -0.19 -31.02
C PRO A 271 4.29 -0.45 -30.84
N LYS A 272 4.91 -1.16 -31.79
CA LYS A 272 6.36 -1.43 -31.76
C LYS A 272 7.20 -0.16 -31.68
N GLU A 273 6.81 0.87 -32.43
CA GLU A 273 7.46 2.18 -32.41
C GLU A 273 7.23 2.93 -31.10
N GLY A 274 6.49 2.35 -30.15
CA GLY A 274 6.06 2.88 -28.87
C GLY A 274 4.96 3.94 -28.98
N PHE A 275 4.54 4.46 -27.83
CA PHE A 275 3.60 5.57 -27.79
C PHE A 275 4.32 6.87 -28.18
N VAL A 276 3.67 7.64 -29.06
CA VAL A 276 4.12 8.99 -29.39
C VAL A 276 3.72 9.91 -28.24
N PRO A 277 4.59 10.83 -27.79
CA PRO A 277 4.22 11.84 -26.80
C PRO A 277 2.95 12.58 -27.23
N PHE A 278 2.00 12.70 -26.31
CA PHE A 278 0.75 13.38 -26.60
C PHE A 278 1.01 14.89 -26.76
N GLU A 279 0.52 15.50 -27.84
CA GLU A 279 0.60 16.96 -28.03
C GLU A 279 -0.15 17.73 -26.93
N ARG A 280 -1.12 17.08 -26.27
CA ARG A 280 -1.86 17.59 -25.11
C ARG A 280 -1.80 16.57 -23.99
N GLN A 281 -1.61 17.03 -22.76
CA GLN A 281 -1.65 16.16 -21.58
C GLN A 281 -3.00 15.45 -21.46
N ILE A 282 -2.96 14.18 -21.06
CA ILE A 282 -4.15 13.40 -20.75
C ILE A 282 -4.77 13.96 -19.46
N PRO A 283 -6.06 14.34 -19.46
CA PRO A 283 -6.72 14.82 -18.25
C PRO A 283 -6.78 13.71 -17.20
N LEU A 284 -6.56 14.06 -15.94
CA LEU A 284 -6.78 13.11 -14.84
C LEU A 284 -8.27 12.87 -14.64
N PRO A 285 -8.66 11.65 -14.26
CA PRO A 285 -9.99 11.40 -13.75
C PRO A 285 -10.19 12.08 -12.37
N ASP A 286 -11.44 12.38 -12.01
CA ASP A 286 -11.77 13.14 -10.78
C ASP A 286 -11.28 12.49 -9.48
N TRP A 287 -10.99 11.20 -9.48
CA TRP A 287 -10.48 10.45 -8.33
C TRP A 287 -8.95 10.51 -8.18
N LEU A 288 -8.23 11.08 -9.14
CA LEU A 288 -6.77 11.18 -9.14
C LEU A 288 -6.33 12.65 -9.21
N SER A 289 -5.70 13.15 -8.15
CA SER A 289 -5.25 14.53 -8.10
C SER A 289 -3.88 14.73 -8.76
N GLU A 290 -3.54 16.00 -9.03
CA GLU A 290 -2.21 16.39 -9.51
C GLU A 290 -1.10 16.05 -8.48
N GLU A 291 -1.41 16.10 -7.19
CA GLU A 291 -0.48 15.67 -6.14
C GLU A 291 -0.27 14.15 -6.17
N ASP A 292 -1.33 13.38 -6.38
CA ASP A 292 -1.25 11.91 -6.47
C ASP A 292 -0.37 11.49 -7.66
N ILE A 293 -0.64 12.02 -8.86
CA ILE A 293 0.15 11.66 -10.04
C ILE A 293 1.61 12.12 -9.91
N SER A 294 1.85 13.29 -9.30
CA SER A 294 3.20 13.77 -9.02
C SER A 294 3.93 12.84 -8.04
N TYR A 295 3.24 12.26 -7.05
CA TYR A 295 3.83 11.31 -6.13
C TYR A 295 4.31 10.06 -6.87
N PHE A 296 3.44 9.41 -7.65
CA PHE A 296 3.82 8.24 -8.44
C PHE A 296 4.97 8.55 -9.40
N THR A 297 4.87 9.68 -10.11
CA THR A 297 5.90 10.13 -11.05
C THR A 297 7.25 10.27 -10.37
N SER A 298 7.32 10.94 -9.21
CA SER A 298 8.57 11.14 -8.48
C SER A 298 9.25 9.83 -8.05
N LYS A 299 8.46 8.79 -7.78
CA LYS A 299 8.95 7.48 -7.37
C LYS A 299 9.45 6.69 -8.57
N PHE A 300 8.67 6.64 -9.65
CA PHE A 300 9.06 5.93 -10.87
C PHE A 300 10.20 6.62 -11.63
N ASP A 301 10.35 7.94 -11.54
CA ASP A 301 11.53 8.64 -12.07
C ASP A 301 12.83 8.22 -11.35
N LYS A 302 12.72 7.85 -10.06
CA LYS A 302 13.86 7.38 -9.27
C LYS A 302 14.11 5.88 -9.47
N SER A 303 13.07 5.04 -9.46
CA SER A 303 13.20 3.59 -9.52
C SER A 303 13.27 3.02 -10.94
N GLY A 304 12.73 3.75 -11.93
CA GLY A 304 12.43 3.24 -13.25
C GLY A 304 11.32 2.18 -13.24
N PHE A 305 11.05 1.62 -14.43
CA PHE A 305 10.02 0.59 -14.64
C PHE A 305 10.56 -0.83 -14.79
N THR A 306 11.88 -1.03 -14.79
CA THR A 306 12.49 -2.36 -15.00
C THR A 306 12.05 -3.39 -13.96
N GLY A 307 12.09 -3.04 -12.68
CA GLY A 307 11.64 -3.91 -11.59
C GLY A 307 10.17 -4.34 -11.76
N PRO A 308 9.23 -3.40 -11.89
CA PRO A 308 7.82 -3.66 -12.18
C PRO A 308 7.60 -4.56 -13.42
N VAL A 309 8.28 -4.25 -14.53
CA VAL A 309 8.15 -4.99 -15.79
C VAL A 309 8.71 -6.42 -15.68
N ASN A 310 9.72 -6.65 -14.84
CA ASN A 310 10.30 -7.98 -14.65
C ASN A 310 9.31 -9.03 -14.13
N TYR A 311 8.21 -8.62 -13.47
CA TYR A 311 7.15 -9.53 -13.05
C TYR A 311 6.52 -10.22 -14.27
N TYR A 312 6.23 -9.43 -15.32
CA TYR A 312 5.70 -9.93 -16.59
C TYR A 312 6.70 -10.81 -17.34
N ARG A 313 7.99 -10.48 -17.27
CA ARG A 313 9.07 -11.32 -17.83
C ARG A 313 9.20 -12.67 -17.11
N CYS A 314 8.71 -12.77 -15.88
CA CYS A 314 8.65 -14.00 -15.12
C CYS A 314 7.37 -14.82 -15.32
N LEU A 315 6.40 -14.41 -16.15
CA LEU A 315 5.14 -15.16 -16.31
C LEU A 315 5.37 -16.62 -16.73
N ASP A 316 6.23 -16.84 -17.70
CA ASP A 316 6.54 -18.19 -18.19
C ASP A 316 7.33 -19.01 -17.17
N LEU A 317 8.22 -18.37 -16.40
CA LEU A 317 8.95 -19.01 -15.31
C LEU A 317 7.99 -19.39 -14.16
N ASN A 318 7.07 -18.50 -13.80
CA ASN A 318 6.02 -18.74 -12.81
C ASN A 318 5.11 -19.87 -13.25
N TRP A 319 4.79 -19.94 -14.54
CA TRP A 319 4.03 -21.04 -15.12
C TRP A 319 4.80 -22.36 -14.95
N GLU A 320 6.09 -22.43 -15.26
CA GLU A 320 6.89 -23.65 -15.06
C GLU A 320 6.96 -24.07 -13.59
N LEU A 321 7.37 -23.15 -12.72
CA LEU A 321 7.60 -23.41 -11.30
C LEU A 321 6.29 -23.68 -10.54
N GLY A 322 5.17 -23.11 -10.99
CA GLY A 322 3.84 -23.32 -10.40
C GLY A 322 3.20 -24.67 -10.73
N ALA A 323 3.81 -25.50 -11.58
CA ALA A 323 3.26 -26.80 -11.99
C ALA A 323 2.84 -27.74 -10.83
N PRO A 324 3.56 -27.81 -9.69
CA PRO A 324 3.16 -28.66 -8.56
C PRO A 324 1.80 -28.32 -7.94
N TRP A 325 1.27 -27.12 -8.18
CA TRP A 325 -0.04 -26.69 -7.67
C TRP A 325 -1.16 -26.83 -8.71
N CYS A 326 -0.91 -27.46 -9.86
CA CYS A 326 -1.95 -27.71 -10.86
C CYS A 326 -3.12 -28.51 -10.26
N GLY A 327 -4.34 -27.95 -10.34
CA GLY A 327 -5.55 -28.56 -9.77
C GLY A 327 -5.70 -28.41 -8.25
N VAL A 328 -4.78 -27.71 -7.58
CA VAL A 328 -4.91 -27.40 -6.14
C VAL A 328 -5.89 -26.24 -5.97
N LYS A 329 -6.92 -26.46 -5.16
CA LYS A 329 -7.95 -25.48 -4.84
C LYS A 329 -7.49 -24.51 -3.76
N ILE A 330 -7.97 -23.26 -3.81
CA ILE A 330 -7.77 -22.27 -2.74
C ILE A 330 -8.61 -22.64 -1.53
N LYS A 331 -7.95 -22.73 -0.37
CA LYS A 331 -8.56 -23.17 0.89
C LYS A 331 -8.79 -22.05 1.90
N VAL A 332 -8.75 -20.78 1.47
CA VAL A 332 -9.08 -19.65 2.33
C VAL A 332 -10.40 -19.02 1.88
N PRO A 333 -11.17 -18.37 2.78
CA PRO A 333 -12.33 -17.59 2.39
C PRO A 333 -11.92 -16.46 1.46
N VAL A 334 -12.67 -16.26 0.36
CA VAL A 334 -12.35 -15.23 -0.64
C VAL A 334 -13.55 -14.37 -0.98
N LYS A 335 -13.32 -13.07 -1.11
CA LYS A 335 -14.20 -12.13 -1.80
C LYS A 335 -13.49 -11.59 -3.02
N PHE A 336 -14.16 -11.57 -4.17
CA PHE A 336 -13.59 -11.07 -5.41
C PHE A 336 -14.39 -9.88 -5.92
N ILE A 337 -13.68 -8.82 -6.34
CA ILE A 337 -14.28 -7.55 -6.78
C ILE A 337 -13.59 -7.09 -8.07
N VAL A 338 -14.36 -6.70 -9.08
CA VAL A 338 -13.83 -6.24 -10.36
C VAL A 338 -14.69 -5.13 -10.94
N GLY A 339 -14.10 -4.19 -11.68
CA GLY A 339 -14.83 -3.20 -12.45
C GLY A 339 -15.35 -3.77 -13.77
N ASP A 340 -16.54 -3.37 -14.20
CA ASP A 340 -17.12 -3.79 -15.48
C ASP A 340 -16.42 -3.19 -16.72
N LEU A 341 -15.50 -2.24 -16.54
CA LEU A 341 -14.63 -1.70 -17.58
C LEU A 341 -13.17 -2.17 -17.43
N ASP A 342 -12.90 -3.09 -16.50
CA ASP A 342 -11.57 -3.65 -16.30
C ASP A 342 -11.16 -4.54 -17.48
N LEU A 343 -9.99 -4.28 -18.07
CA LEU A 343 -9.46 -5.05 -19.19
C LEU A 343 -9.28 -6.55 -18.87
N THR A 344 -8.97 -6.88 -17.61
CA THR A 344 -8.75 -8.26 -17.17
C THR A 344 -10.06 -9.05 -17.07
N TYR A 345 -11.18 -8.35 -16.84
CA TYR A 345 -12.53 -8.91 -16.87
C TYR A 345 -12.99 -9.26 -18.31
N HIS A 346 -12.30 -8.72 -19.32
CA HIS A 346 -12.61 -8.93 -20.74
C HIS A 346 -11.65 -9.88 -21.45
N TYR A 347 -10.74 -10.53 -20.71
CA TYR A 347 -9.96 -11.62 -21.27
C TYR A 347 -10.89 -12.76 -21.74
N PRO A 348 -10.58 -13.43 -22.87
CA PRO A 348 -11.45 -14.46 -23.42
C PRO A 348 -11.77 -15.54 -22.39
N GLY A 349 -13.07 -15.75 -22.16
CA GLY A 349 -13.59 -16.76 -21.23
C GLY A 349 -13.57 -16.37 -19.76
N ILE A 350 -13.09 -15.19 -19.35
CA ILE A 350 -13.05 -14.81 -17.93
C ILE A 350 -14.43 -14.57 -17.33
N GLN A 351 -15.35 -13.94 -18.06
CA GLN A 351 -16.72 -13.77 -17.56
C GLN A 351 -17.41 -15.12 -17.38
N ASP A 352 -17.24 -16.05 -18.33
CA ASP A 352 -17.75 -17.42 -18.21
C ASP A 352 -17.09 -18.18 -17.05
N TYR A 353 -15.80 -18.00 -16.82
CA TYR A 353 -15.09 -18.61 -15.69
C TYR A 353 -15.61 -18.09 -14.35
N LEU A 354 -15.76 -16.76 -14.22
CA LEU A 354 -16.22 -16.08 -13.01
C LEU A 354 -17.66 -16.45 -12.65
N HIS A 355 -18.55 -16.44 -13.64
CA HIS A 355 -20.00 -16.55 -13.43
C HIS A 355 -20.57 -17.94 -13.75
N GLY A 356 -19.86 -18.75 -14.54
CA GLY A 356 -20.27 -20.09 -14.96
C GLY A 356 -19.86 -21.22 -14.01
N GLY A 357 -19.29 -20.89 -12.84
CA GLY A 357 -19.00 -21.85 -11.77
C GLY A 357 -17.55 -22.37 -11.71
N GLY A 358 -16.74 -22.15 -12.75
CA GLY A 358 -15.32 -22.55 -12.75
C GLY A 358 -14.54 -21.89 -11.62
N PHE A 359 -14.74 -20.60 -11.39
CA PHE A 359 -14.06 -19.89 -10.31
C PHE A 359 -14.44 -20.40 -8.92
N LYS A 360 -15.71 -20.75 -8.73
CA LYS A 360 -16.21 -21.37 -7.49
C LYS A 360 -15.68 -22.80 -7.31
N GLU A 361 -15.37 -23.51 -8.39
CA GLU A 361 -14.75 -24.83 -8.33
C GLU A 361 -13.30 -24.77 -7.83
N ASP A 362 -12.51 -23.82 -8.33
CA ASP A 362 -11.12 -23.59 -7.92
C ASP A 362 -11.01 -22.92 -6.54
N VAL A 363 -12.01 -22.11 -6.19
CA VAL A 363 -12.11 -21.39 -4.91
C VAL A 363 -13.42 -21.77 -4.19
N PRO A 364 -13.49 -22.94 -3.53
CA PRO A 364 -14.72 -23.44 -2.91
C PRO A 364 -15.34 -22.49 -1.88
N MET A 365 -14.52 -21.69 -1.19
CA MET A 365 -14.96 -20.71 -0.19
C MET A 365 -15.05 -19.27 -0.73
N LEU A 366 -15.17 -19.12 -2.06
CA LEU A 366 -15.50 -17.84 -2.69
C LEU A 366 -16.90 -17.39 -2.24
N GLU A 367 -17.04 -16.17 -1.74
CA GLU A 367 -18.34 -15.54 -1.54
C GLU A 367 -18.93 -15.09 -2.90
N GLU A 368 -19.73 -14.03 -2.91
CA GLU A 368 -20.24 -13.47 -4.16
C GLU A 368 -19.13 -12.69 -4.90
N VAL A 369 -19.10 -12.83 -6.22
CA VAL A 369 -18.30 -12.00 -7.12
C VAL A 369 -19.00 -10.65 -7.26
N VAL A 370 -18.32 -9.57 -6.89
CA VAL A 370 -18.83 -8.22 -7.03
C VAL A 370 -18.31 -7.61 -8.33
N VAL A 371 -19.23 -7.23 -9.22
CA VAL A 371 -18.92 -6.47 -10.43
C VAL A 371 -19.41 -5.04 -10.24
N MET A 372 -18.51 -4.06 -10.31
CA MET A 372 -18.82 -2.64 -10.10
C MET A 372 -19.16 -1.98 -11.44
N ASP A 373 -20.38 -1.46 -11.56
CA ASP A 373 -20.91 -0.81 -12.76
C ASP A 373 -20.23 0.55 -13.04
N GLY A 374 -19.79 0.75 -14.27
CA GLY A 374 -19.09 1.95 -14.72
C GLY A 374 -17.72 2.17 -14.07
N VAL A 375 -17.02 1.13 -13.62
CA VAL A 375 -15.72 1.26 -12.92
C VAL A 375 -14.63 0.54 -13.72
N ALA A 376 -13.47 1.17 -13.87
CA ALA A 376 -12.35 0.62 -14.63
C ALA A 376 -11.44 -0.25 -13.75
N HIS A 377 -10.15 -0.29 -14.08
CA HIS A 377 -9.18 -1.20 -13.48
C HIS A 377 -8.82 -0.83 -12.02
N PHE A 378 -8.51 0.45 -11.75
CA PHE A 378 -7.98 0.90 -10.45
C PHE A 378 -9.08 1.15 -9.40
N ILE A 379 -9.91 0.13 -9.14
CA ILE A 379 -11.13 0.24 -8.32
C ILE A 379 -10.87 0.71 -6.88
N ASN A 380 -9.72 0.37 -6.31
CA ASN A 380 -9.29 0.80 -4.97
C ASN A 380 -9.03 2.30 -4.86
N GLN A 381 -8.79 2.98 -5.99
CA GLN A 381 -8.65 4.44 -6.05
C GLN A 381 -9.93 5.08 -6.57
N GLU A 382 -10.48 4.59 -7.68
CA GLU A 382 -11.68 5.13 -8.32
C GLU A 382 -12.91 5.09 -7.40
N LYS A 383 -13.10 3.98 -6.67
CA LYS A 383 -14.21 3.75 -5.74
C LYS A 383 -13.70 3.43 -4.34
N ALA A 384 -12.75 4.25 -3.87
CA ALA A 384 -11.99 3.99 -2.66
C ALA A 384 -12.84 3.69 -1.41
N HIS A 385 -13.93 4.45 -1.20
CA HIS A 385 -14.83 4.25 -0.05
C HIS A 385 -15.58 2.92 -0.15
N GLU A 386 -16.18 2.62 -1.30
CA GLU A 386 -16.93 1.38 -1.55
C GLU A 386 -16.01 0.15 -1.38
N ILE A 387 -14.79 0.21 -1.90
CA ILE A 387 -13.78 -0.86 -1.70
C ILE A 387 -13.41 -1.01 -0.22
N THR A 388 -13.21 0.09 0.50
CA THR A 388 -12.91 0.04 1.94
C THR A 388 -14.04 -0.65 2.73
N ASP A 389 -15.29 -0.31 2.41
CA ASP A 389 -16.45 -0.91 3.06
C ASP A 389 -16.58 -2.40 2.70
N HIS A 390 -16.37 -2.77 1.43
CA HIS A 390 -16.36 -4.18 1.03
C HIS A 390 -15.29 -5.01 1.73
N ILE A 391 -14.08 -4.46 1.93
CA ILE A 391 -13.01 -5.11 2.67
C ILE A 391 -13.46 -5.28 4.13
N TYR A 392 -13.87 -4.20 4.79
CA TYR A 392 -14.26 -4.22 6.20
C TYR A 392 -15.41 -5.20 6.47
N ASP A 393 -16.47 -5.15 5.66
CA ASP A 393 -17.65 -6.02 5.83
C ASP A 393 -17.35 -7.50 5.64
N PHE A 394 -16.34 -7.82 4.83
CA PHE A 394 -15.90 -9.18 4.65
C PHE A 394 -15.03 -9.66 5.80
N ILE A 395 -13.99 -8.90 6.16
CA ILE A 395 -13.01 -9.33 7.17
C ILE A 395 -13.60 -9.37 8.58
N ARG A 396 -14.60 -8.54 8.91
CA ARG A 396 -15.26 -8.54 10.23
C ARG A 396 -16.06 -9.82 10.54
N LYS A 397 -16.23 -10.72 9.55
CA LYS A 397 -16.89 -12.02 9.73
C LYS A 397 -15.99 -13.05 10.45
N PHE A 398 -14.68 -12.77 10.60
CA PHE A 398 -13.68 -13.69 11.14
C PHE A 398 -12.96 -13.09 12.34
#